data_AF-A3J3J7-F1
#
_entry.id   AF-A3J3J7-F1
#
_cell.length_a   1.000
_cell.length_b   1.000
_cell.length_c   1.000
_cell.angle_alpha   90.00
_cell.angle_beta   90.00
_cell.angle_gamma   90.00
#
_symmetry.space_group_name_H-M   'P 1'
#
loop_
_entity.id
_entity.type
_entity.pdbx_description
1 polymer ?
#
loop_
_entity_poly.entity_id
_entity_poly.type
_entity_poly.pdbx_seq_one_letter_code
_entity_poly.pdbx_strand_id
1 'polypeptide(L)'
;MVKNVYILEIIIFTIILSFSTISCNREKENYDRFKAAVSLISQTKAINDSLIKFRDSLEVKFICCYISSTEKHELLSFVLLQTKSKQFPALKVDKKYWIENIQGIDILFKDHNDTVRIEDIKLNSKAQELLRKGYITKDNRNTLMRPDFIKFIFCKNNYNNYFAYDLNFLGVEENRLRALDKSFNEESYYPNCLN
;
A
#
# COMPACT_ATOMS: atom_id res chain seq x y z
N MET A 1 -34.03 -33.01 -29.22
CA MET A 1 -33.81 -32.43 -27.88
C MET A 1 -32.32 -32.29 -27.56
N VAL A 2 -31.48 -31.91 -28.54
CA VAL A 2 -30.00 -31.94 -28.42
C VAL A 2 -29.37 -30.54 -28.57
N LYS A 3 -30.07 -29.56 -29.17
CA LYS A 3 -29.52 -28.20 -29.40
C LYS A 3 -29.38 -27.33 -28.14
N ASN A 4 -30.17 -27.55 -27.09
CA ASN A 4 -30.14 -26.69 -25.90
C ASN A 4 -28.94 -26.97 -24.97
N VAL A 5 -28.38 -28.18 -24.98
CA VAL A 5 -27.23 -28.55 -24.14
C VAL A 5 -25.95 -27.87 -24.65
N TYR A 6 -25.72 -27.87 -25.96
CA TYR A 6 -24.56 -27.21 -26.56
C TYR A 6 -24.53 -25.69 -26.36
N ILE A 7 -25.69 -25.03 -26.39
CA ILE A 7 -25.78 -23.58 -26.15
C ILE A 7 -25.41 -23.26 -24.70
N LEU A 8 -25.88 -24.07 -23.74
CA LEU A 8 -25.58 -23.88 -22.32
C LEU A 8 -24.10 -24.10 -22.02
N GLU A 9 -23.48 -25.13 -22.59
CA GLU A 9 -22.04 -25.40 -22.44
C GLU A 9 -21.18 -24.27 -23.03
N ILE A 10 -21.54 -23.73 -24.20
CA ILE A 10 -20.84 -22.59 -24.81
C ILE A 10 -20.95 -21.35 -23.92
N ILE A 11 -22.13 -21.06 -23.36
CA ILE A 11 -22.33 -19.90 -22.47
C ILE A 11 -21.46 -20.04 -21.22
N ILE A 12 -21.48 -21.21 -20.57
CA ILE A 12 -20.66 -21.48 -19.37
C ILE A 12 -19.17 -21.34 -19.69
N PHE A 13 -18.72 -21.87 -20.83
CA PHE A 13 -17.31 -21.77 -21.24
C PHE A 13 -16.89 -20.32 -21.51
N THR A 14 -17.77 -19.52 -22.12
CA THR A 14 -17.53 -18.08 -22.38
C THR A 14 -17.50 -17.27 -21.08
N ILE A 15 -18.35 -17.62 -20.12
CA ILE A 15 -18.36 -17.02 -18.78
C ILE A 15 -17.07 -17.36 -18.01
N ILE A 16 -16.62 -18.62 -18.04
CA ILE A 16 -15.36 -19.04 -17.39
C ILE A 16 -14.14 -18.34 -18.03
N LEU A 17 -14.13 -18.20 -19.36
CA LEU A 17 -13.07 -17.47 -20.08
C LEU A 17 -13.06 -15.97 -19.77
N SER A 18 -14.23 -15.34 -19.63
CA SER A 18 -14.31 -13.92 -19.26
C SER A 18 -13.88 -13.70 -17.80
N PHE A 19 -14.24 -14.58 -16.87
CA PHE A 19 -13.75 -14.49 -15.49
C PHE A 19 -12.24 -14.72 -15.37
N SER A 20 -11.66 -15.65 -16.14
CA SER A 20 -10.22 -15.91 -16.10
C SER A 20 -9.41 -14.75 -16.68
N THR A 21 -9.87 -14.13 -17.77
CA THR A 21 -9.22 -12.95 -18.37
C THR A 21 -9.31 -11.71 -17.48
N ILE A 22 -10.44 -11.47 -16.81
CA ILE A 22 -10.58 -10.38 -15.82
C ILE A 22 -9.63 -10.59 -14.64
N SER A 23 -9.52 -11.83 -14.13
CA SER A 23 -8.62 -12.16 -13.01
C SER A 23 -7.15 -11.94 -13.38
N CYS A 24 -6.72 -12.42 -14.56
CA CYS A 24 -5.36 -12.24 -15.06
C CYS A 24 -5.02 -10.76 -15.29
N ASN A 25 -5.92 -9.97 -15.87
CA ASN A 25 -5.70 -8.54 -16.07
C ASN A 25 -5.52 -7.80 -14.74
N ARG A 26 -6.36 -8.11 -13.75
CA ARG A 26 -6.27 -7.52 -12.41
C ARG A 26 -5.00 -7.95 -11.67
N GLU A 27 -4.52 -9.17 -11.87
CA GLU A 27 -3.23 -9.62 -11.33
C GLU A 27 -2.05 -8.85 -11.91
N LYS A 28 -2.03 -8.69 -13.23
CA LYS A 28 -0.99 -7.94 -13.94
C LYS A 28 -0.98 -6.47 -13.52
N GLU A 29 -2.14 -5.83 -13.47
CA GLU A 29 -2.29 -4.42 -13.08
C GLU A 29 -1.75 -4.15 -11.66
N ASN A 30 -2.08 -5.00 -10.69
CA ASN A 30 -1.56 -4.86 -9.32
C ASN A 30 -0.04 -5.01 -9.25
N TYR A 31 0.50 -5.96 -10.03
CA TYR A 31 1.94 -6.19 -10.08
C TYR A 31 2.69 -5.00 -10.69
N ASP A 32 2.15 -4.44 -11.77
CA ASP A 32 2.68 -3.24 -12.41
C ASP A 32 2.60 -2.03 -11.46
N ARG A 33 1.54 -1.93 -10.65
CA ARG A 33 1.38 -0.90 -9.62
C ARG A 33 2.42 -1.01 -8.50
N PHE A 34 2.71 -2.22 -8.01
CA PHE A 34 3.78 -2.41 -7.01
C PHE A 34 5.16 -2.03 -7.58
N LYS A 35 5.44 -2.43 -8.82
CA LYS A 35 6.69 -2.05 -9.51
C LYS A 35 6.81 -0.54 -9.70
N ALA A 36 5.72 0.12 -10.09
CA ALA A 36 5.69 1.57 -10.22
C ALA A 36 5.99 2.26 -8.88
N ALA A 37 5.40 1.78 -7.78
CA ALA A 37 5.69 2.30 -6.44
C ALA A 37 7.16 2.10 -6.03
N VAL A 38 7.74 0.92 -6.28
CA VAL A 38 9.17 0.65 -6.02
C VAL A 38 10.06 1.59 -6.85
N SER A 39 9.72 1.79 -8.12
CA SER A 39 10.42 2.74 -8.99
C SER A 39 10.34 4.17 -8.48
N LEU A 40 9.15 4.62 -8.08
CA LEU A 40 8.91 5.96 -7.54
C LEU A 40 9.72 6.21 -6.27
N ILE A 41 9.74 5.25 -5.35
CA ILE A 41 10.57 5.30 -4.13
C ILE A 41 12.04 5.46 -4.49
N SER A 42 12.53 4.63 -5.42
CA SER A 42 13.95 4.60 -5.80
C SER A 42 14.39 5.91 -6.48
N GLN A 43 13.50 6.55 -7.23
CA GLN A 43 13.80 7.77 -7.99
C GLN A 43 13.58 9.07 -7.19
N THR A 44 12.79 9.04 -6.12
CA THR A 44 12.44 10.24 -5.35
C THR A 44 13.46 10.49 -4.24
N LYS A 45 14.26 11.55 -4.39
CA LYS A 45 15.27 11.92 -3.39
C LYS A 45 14.68 12.09 -1.98
N ALA A 46 13.54 12.75 -1.85
CA ALA A 46 12.92 12.99 -0.55
C ALA A 46 12.50 11.69 0.17
N ILE A 47 12.03 10.67 -0.57
CA ILE A 47 11.73 9.36 0.00
C ILE A 47 13.03 8.68 0.42
N ASN A 48 14.05 8.67 -0.45
CA ASN A 48 15.35 8.06 -0.13
C ASN A 48 15.99 8.70 1.11
N ASP A 49 16.00 10.04 1.21
CA ASP A 49 16.53 10.76 2.38
C ASP A 49 15.73 10.40 3.65
N SER A 50 14.41 10.20 3.52
CA SER A 50 13.55 9.77 4.63
C SER A 50 13.84 8.33 5.05
N LEU A 51 14.03 7.41 4.11
CA LEU A 51 14.38 6.00 4.38
C LEU A 51 15.73 5.88 5.09
N ILE A 52 16.73 6.67 4.68
CA ILE A 52 18.03 6.77 5.37
C ILE A 52 17.81 7.19 6.83
N LYS A 53 17.05 8.25 7.08
CA LYS A 53 16.73 8.70 8.45
C LYS A 53 15.98 7.62 9.25
N PHE A 54 15.01 6.94 8.63
CA PHE A 54 14.28 5.86 9.29
C PHE A 54 15.20 4.71 9.69
N ARG A 55 16.12 4.31 8.82
CA ARG A 55 17.10 3.26 9.11
C ARG A 55 18.10 3.69 10.17
N ASP A 56 18.73 4.85 9.99
CA ASP A 56 19.92 5.20 10.77
C ASP A 56 19.56 5.89 12.10
N SER A 57 18.52 6.71 12.11
CA SER A 57 18.11 7.47 13.31
C SER A 57 17.04 6.75 14.12
N LEU A 58 16.11 6.04 13.46
CA LEU A 58 14.99 5.36 14.13
C LEU A 58 15.17 3.83 14.22
N GLU A 59 16.23 3.30 13.60
CA GLU A 59 16.51 1.86 13.47
C GLU A 59 15.30 1.07 12.96
N VAL A 60 14.58 1.64 11.99
CA VAL A 60 13.44 0.99 11.34
C VAL A 60 13.93 -0.20 10.52
N LYS A 61 13.39 -1.38 10.83
CA LYS A 61 13.71 -2.64 10.11
C LYS A 61 12.60 -3.09 9.16
N PHE A 62 11.37 -2.64 9.42
CA PHE A 62 10.19 -3.07 8.66
C PHE A 62 9.17 -1.94 8.52
N ILE A 63 8.73 -1.72 7.27
CA ILE A 63 7.71 -0.74 6.89
C ILE A 63 6.59 -1.46 6.15
N CYS A 64 5.35 -1.06 6.41
CA CYS A 64 4.24 -1.34 5.52
C CYS A 64 3.94 -0.10 4.68
N CYS A 65 4.05 -0.20 3.36
CA CYS A 65 3.69 0.84 2.41
C CYS A 65 2.29 0.56 1.85
N TYR A 66 1.31 1.41 2.19
CA TYR A 66 0.01 1.40 1.54
C TYR A 66 0.04 2.29 0.31
N ILE A 67 -0.27 1.71 -0.84
CA ILE A 67 -0.40 2.41 -2.11
C ILE A 67 -1.86 2.74 -2.31
N SER A 68 -2.17 4.00 -2.57
CA SER A 68 -3.50 4.43 -3.00
C SER A 68 -3.37 5.45 -4.13
N SER A 69 -4.50 5.80 -4.73
CA SER A 69 -4.54 6.75 -5.85
C SER A 69 -5.89 7.43 -5.86
N THR A 70 -5.89 8.72 -6.16
CA THR A 70 -7.11 9.46 -6.52
C THR A 70 -7.13 9.65 -8.03
N GLU A 71 -8.05 10.47 -8.56
CA GLU A 71 -8.05 10.83 -9.98
C GLU A 71 -6.72 11.46 -10.39
N LYS A 72 -6.21 12.41 -9.59
CA LYS A 72 -5.04 13.24 -9.93
C LYS A 72 -3.74 12.86 -9.21
N HIS A 73 -3.82 12.05 -8.15
CA HIS A 73 -2.68 11.81 -7.26
C HIS A 73 -2.34 10.33 -7.10
N GLU A 74 -1.06 10.07 -6.86
CA GLU A 74 -0.53 8.80 -6.34
C GLU A 74 -0.05 8.98 -4.91
N LEU A 75 -0.41 8.05 -4.05
CA LEU A 75 -0.21 8.16 -2.61
C LEU A 75 0.58 6.96 -2.11
N LEU A 76 1.65 7.22 -1.37
CA LEU A 76 2.44 6.23 -0.66
C LEU A 76 2.41 6.53 0.83
N SER A 77 1.78 5.66 1.62
CA SER A 77 1.70 5.82 3.07
C SER A 77 2.61 4.80 3.75
N PHE A 78 3.73 5.25 4.30
CA PHE A 78 4.70 4.41 4.98
C PHE A 78 4.37 4.35 6.46
N VAL A 79 4.03 3.15 6.91
CA VAL A 79 3.75 2.84 8.30
C VAL A 79 4.99 2.20 8.91
N LEU A 80 5.55 2.83 9.95
CA LEU A 80 6.78 2.40 10.61
C LEU A 80 6.45 1.38 11.71
N LEU A 81 6.76 0.10 11.48
CA LEU A 81 6.26 -0.99 12.33
C LEU A 81 7.30 -1.60 13.27
N GLN A 82 8.59 -1.55 12.94
CA GLN A 82 9.62 -2.17 13.78
C GLN A 82 10.76 -1.17 13.93
N THR A 83 10.72 -0.36 14.98
CA THR A 83 11.71 0.68 15.32
C THR A 83 12.53 0.23 16.53
N LYS A 84 13.57 0.99 16.89
CA LYS A 84 14.34 0.76 18.12
C LYS A 84 13.47 0.77 19.39
N SER A 85 12.55 1.73 19.47
CA SER A 85 11.81 2.06 20.69
C SER A 85 10.41 1.43 20.75
N LYS A 86 9.92 0.91 19.62
CA LYS A 86 8.54 0.46 19.48
C LYS A 86 8.46 -0.70 18.49
N GLN A 87 7.93 -1.82 18.97
CA GLN A 87 7.58 -2.98 18.16
C GLN A 87 6.06 -3.02 17.99
N PHE A 88 5.61 -3.08 16.75
CA PHE A 88 4.19 -3.25 16.46
C PHE A 88 3.82 -4.73 16.33
N PRO A 89 2.56 -5.09 16.66
CA PRO A 89 2.07 -6.45 16.42
C PRO A 89 2.21 -6.85 14.95
N ALA A 90 2.38 -8.15 14.73
CA ALA A 90 2.50 -8.73 13.40
C ALA A 90 1.38 -8.26 12.46
N LEU A 91 1.74 -7.79 11.27
CA LEU A 91 0.78 -7.33 10.29
C LEU A 91 0.18 -8.52 9.55
N LYS A 92 -1.15 -8.64 9.57
CA LYS A 92 -1.84 -9.69 8.82
C LYS A 92 -1.59 -9.53 7.33
N VAL A 93 -1.19 -10.60 6.64
CA VAL A 93 -1.02 -10.67 5.19
C VAL A 93 -2.08 -11.62 4.65
N ASP A 94 -3.19 -11.04 4.25
CA ASP A 94 -4.41 -11.72 3.77
C ASP A 94 -4.91 -11.14 2.44
N LYS A 95 -4.09 -10.31 1.80
CA LYS A 95 -4.34 -9.66 0.51
C LYS A 95 -3.06 -9.68 -0.32
N LYS A 96 -3.17 -9.37 -1.62
CA LYS A 96 -2.01 -9.28 -2.50
C LYS A 96 -0.97 -8.32 -1.94
N TYR A 97 0.29 -8.70 -2.07
CA TYR A 97 1.40 -7.93 -1.54
C TYR A 97 2.64 -8.07 -2.42
N TRP A 98 3.56 -7.14 -2.22
CA TRP A 98 4.94 -7.22 -2.71
C TRP A 98 5.87 -6.91 -1.55
N ILE A 99 7.07 -7.50 -1.51
CA ILE A 99 8.09 -7.13 -0.52
C ILE A 99 9.36 -6.82 -1.27
N GLU A 100 9.95 -5.68 -0.97
CA GLU A 100 11.26 -5.28 -1.47
C GLU A 100 12.17 -4.85 -0.32
N ASN A 101 13.47 -5.15 -0.42
CA ASN A 101 14.44 -4.56 0.49
C ASN A 101 15.01 -3.28 -0.13
N ILE A 102 14.71 -2.14 0.46
CA ILE A 102 15.16 -0.83 -0.04
C ILE A 102 16.03 -0.20 1.03
N GLN A 103 17.29 0.05 0.67
CA GLN A 103 18.29 0.64 1.56
C GLN A 103 18.48 -0.11 2.90
N GLY A 104 18.22 -1.41 2.96
CA GLY A 104 18.34 -2.21 4.18
C GLY A 104 17.07 -2.30 5.03
N ILE A 105 15.97 -1.66 4.61
CA ILE A 105 14.65 -1.80 5.23
C ILE A 105 13.80 -2.77 4.41
N ASP A 106 13.19 -3.76 5.05
CA ASP A 106 12.18 -4.60 4.40
C ASP A 106 10.86 -3.80 4.30
N ILE A 107 10.36 -3.57 3.08
CA ILE A 107 9.13 -2.82 2.83
C ILE A 107 8.07 -3.76 2.24
N LEU A 108 6.97 -3.96 2.96
CA LEU A 108 5.79 -4.68 2.49
C LEU A 108 4.82 -3.69 1.84
N PHE A 109 4.60 -3.85 0.54
CA PHE A 109 3.63 -3.07 -0.22
C PHE A 109 2.27 -3.74 -0.22
N LYS A 110 1.23 -2.93 0.01
CA LYS A 110 -0.17 -3.32 -0.07
C LYS A 110 -0.95 -2.27 -0.83
N ASP A 111 -1.87 -2.69 -1.68
CA ASP A 111 -2.85 -1.78 -2.26
C ASP A 111 -3.94 -1.50 -1.22
N HIS A 112 -4.13 -0.22 -0.89
CA HIS A 112 -5.16 0.20 0.06
C HIS A 112 -6.57 -0.06 -0.48
N ASN A 113 -6.73 0.03 -1.80
CA ASN A 113 -8.01 -0.14 -2.48
C ASN A 113 -8.35 -1.62 -2.73
N ASP A 114 -7.40 -2.54 -2.51
CA ASP A 114 -7.68 -3.96 -2.68
C ASP A 114 -8.58 -4.46 -1.55
N THR A 115 -9.80 -4.84 -1.89
CA THR A 115 -10.79 -5.39 -0.97
C THR A 115 -10.78 -6.92 -0.94
N VAL A 116 -10.05 -7.56 -1.86
CA VAL A 116 -10.09 -9.01 -2.03
C VAL A 116 -9.18 -9.67 -1.01
N ARG A 117 -9.77 -10.52 -0.15
CA ARG A 117 -9.00 -11.38 0.75
C ARG A 117 -8.64 -12.68 0.05
N ILE A 118 -7.43 -13.18 0.34
CA ILE A 118 -6.90 -14.44 -0.16
C ILE A 118 -6.64 -15.32 1.06
N GLU A 119 -7.45 -16.37 1.21
CA GLU A 119 -7.32 -17.32 2.32
C GLU A 119 -5.97 -18.06 2.27
N ASP A 120 -5.60 -18.56 1.08
CA ASP A 120 -4.36 -19.31 0.87
C ASP A 120 -3.27 -18.48 0.20
N ILE A 121 -2.84 -17.41 0.88
CA ILE A 121 -1.80 -16.56 0.30
C ILE A 121 -0.45 -17.29 0.23
N LYS A 122 0.11 -17.37 -0.98
CA LYS A 122 1.44 -17.95 -1.19
C LYS A 122 2.52 -17.02 -0.63
N LEU A 123 3.35 -17.55 0.26
CA LEU A 123 4.48 -16.83 0.83
C LEU A 123 5.74 -17.08 0.02
N ASN A 124 6.32 -16.01 -0.53
CA ASN A 124 7.67 -16.09 -1.09
C ASN A 124 8.72 -16.21 0.05
N SER A 125 9.98 -16.45 -0.30
CA SER A 125 11.08 -16.65 0.67
C SER A 125 11.23 -15.48 1.64
N LYS A 126 11.10 -14.24 1.14
CA LYS A 126 11.17 -13.03 1.97
C LYS A 126 9.99 -12.92 2.92
N ALA A 127 8.77 -13.22 2.49
CA ALA A 127 7.59 -13.24 3.36
C ALA A 127 7.73 -14.32 4.45
N GLN A 128 8.29 -15.49 4.13
CA GLN A 128 8.58 -16.52 5.13
C GLN A 128 9.64 -16.06 6.15
N GLU A 129 10.64 -15.27 5.73
CA GLU A 129 11.58 -14.62 6.66
C GLU A 129 10.87 -13.65 7.61
N LEU A 130 10.02 -12.77 7.08
CA LEU A 130 9.27 -11.81 7.90
C LEU A 130 8.26 -12.48 8.84
N LEU A 131 7.66 -13.59 8.41
CA LEU A 131 6.79 -14.42 9.25
C LEU A 131 7.57 -15.00 10.44
N ARG A 132 8.77 -15.56 10.19
CA ARG A 132 9.65 -16.09 11.25
C ARG A 132 10.13 -15.02 12.22
N LYS A 133 10.35 -13.78 11.73
CA LYS A 133 10.66 -12.61 12.57
C LYS A 133 9.45 -12.11 13.39
N GLY A 134 8.24 -12.61 13.13
CA GLY A 134 7.01 -12.15 13.76
C GLY A 134 6.52 -10.78 13.26
N TYR A 135 7.01 -10.31 12.11
CA TYR A 135 6.63 -9.01 11.55
C TYR A 135 5.32 -9.07 10.75
N ILE A 136 5.01 -10.24 10.20
CA ILE A 136 3.74 -10.53 9.51
C ILE A 136 3.09 -11.80 10.05
N THR A 137 1.81 -12.02 9.72
CA THR A 137 1.03 -13.19 10.15
C THR A 137 -0.08 -13.51 9.13
N LYS A 138 -0.59 -14.75 9.10
CA LYS A 138 -1.77 -15.14 8.31
C LYS A 138 -3.04 -15.24 9.17
N ASP A 139 -2.87 -15.63 10.42
CA ASP A 139 -3.96 -16.15 11.24
C ASP A 139 -4.54 -15.11 12.22
N ASN A 140 -3.80 -14.04 12.51
CA ASN A 140 -4.26 -13.01 13.46
C ASN A 140 -5.27 -12.05 12.85
N ARG A 141 -5.99 -11.33 13.72
CA ARG A 141 -6.86 -10.20 13.34
C ARG A 141 -6.03 -9.00 12.90
N ASN A 142 -6.64 -8.12 12.12
CA ASN A 142 -6.03 -6.84 11.79
C ASN A 142 -5.84 -6.01 13.06
N THR A 143 -4.62 -5.51 13.26
CA THR A 143 -4.28 -4.62 14.36
C THR A 143 -4.94 -3.25 14.13
N LEU A 144 -5.67 -2.75 15.13
CA LEU A 144 -6.32 -1.44 15.12
C LEU A 144 -5.45 -0.31 15.69
N MET A 145 -4.17 -0.59 15.97
CA MET A 145 -3.25 0.44 16.45
C MET A 145 -3.02 1.50 15.36
N ARG A 146 -2.85 2.75 15.77
CA ARG A 146 -2.44 3.85 14.89
C ARG A 146 -0.92 4.01 14.96
N PRO A 147 -0.17 3.38 14.07
CA PRO A 147 1.28 3.51 14.01
C PRO A 147 1.72 4.90 13.56
N ASP A 148 2.97 5.20 13.86
CA ASP A 148 3.65 6.35 13.29
C ASP A 148 3.78 6.13 11.78
N PHE A 149 3.43 7.15 11.01
CA PHE A 149 3.45 7.06 9.56
C PHE A 149 3.93 8.38 8.94
N ILE A 150 4.45 8.25 7.74
CA ILE A 150 4.64 9.36 6.80
C ILE A 150 3.85 9.05 5.54
N LYS A 151 3.17 10.06 5.00
CA LYS A 151 2.44 9.94 3.72
C LYS A 151 3.09 10.87 2.71
N PHE A 152 3.38 10.33 1.54
CA PHE A 152 3.81 11.08 0.36
C PHE A 152 2.67 11.09 -0.65
N ILE A 153 2.33 12.28 -1.14
CA ILE A 153 1.28 12.50 -2.13
C ILE A 153 1.92 13.18 -3.34
N PHE A 154 1.86 12.51 -4.48
CA PHE A 154 2.44 12.97 -5.73
C PHE A 154 1.33 13.33 -6.71
N CYS A 155 1.57 14.35 -7.53
CA CYS A 155 0.81 14.51 -8.75
C CYS A 155 1.13 13.38 -9.74
N LYS A 156 0.10 12.76 -10.31
CA LYS A 156 0.28 11.85 -11.44
C LYS A 156 1.01 12.58 -12.56
N ASN A 157 1.95 11.89 -13.21
CA ASN A 157 2.78 12.42 -14.28
C ASN A 157 3.76 13.55 -13.89
N ASN A 158 3.78 14.00 -12.62
CA ASN A 158 4.76 14.97 -12.12
C ASN A 158 5.15 14.65 -10.67
N TYR A 159 6.02 13.64 -10.51
CA TYR A 159 6.49 13.19 -9.21
C TYR A 159 7.43 14.17 -8.48
N ASN A 160 7.86 15.25 -9.16
CA ASN A 160 8.58 16.34 -8.51
C ASN A 160 7.64 17.30 -7.77
N ASN A 161 6.34 17.31 -8.13
CA ASN A 161 5.31 18.05 -7.41
C ASN A 161 4.65 17.12 -6.39
N TYR A 162 5.11 17.21 -5.15
CA TYR A 162 4.63 16.36 -4.07
C TYR A 162 4.45 17.14 -2.78
N PHE A 163 3.58 16.60 -1.92
CA PHE A 163 3.45 16.99 -0.53
C PHE A 163 3.73 15.77 0.34
N ALA A 164 4.37 15.98 1.49
CA ALA A 164 4.62 14.92 2.45
C ALA A 164 4.28 15.41 3.85
N TYR A 165 3.65 14.55 4.65
CA TYR A 165 3.28 14.88 6.01
C TYR A 165 3.32 13.64 6.92
N ASP A 166 3.39 13.87 8.23
CA ASP A 166 3.36 12.83 9.25
C ASP A 166 2.09 12.89 10.12
N LEU A 167 1.96 11.98 11.08
CA LEU A 167 0.84 11.96 12.01
C LEU A 167 0.70 13.27 12.82
N ASN A 168 1.81 13.92 13.16
CA ASN A 168 1.80 15.15 13.97
C ASN A 168 1.20 16.31 13.18
N PHE A 169 1.56 16.45 11.90
CA PHE A 169 0.98 17.44 11.00
C PHE A 169 -0.55 17.35 10.98
N LEU A 170 -1.10 16.14 10.82
CA LEU A 170 -2.55 15.94 10.83
C LEU A 170 -3.19 16.38 12.15
N GLY A 171 -2.59 16.01 13.29
CA GLY A 171 -3.11 16.39 14.61
C GLY A 171 -3.11 17.90 14.83
N VAL A 172 -2.08 18.60 14.37
CA VAL A 172 -1.98 20.06 14.46
C VAL A 172 -3.05 20.72 13.58
N GLU A 173 -3.17 20.29 12.33
CA GLU A 173 -4.12 20.89 11.39
C GLU A 173 -5.58 20.60 11.74
N GLU A 174 -5.88 19.39 12.22
CA GLU A 174 -7.21 19.04 12.69
C GLU A 174 -7.63 19.91 13.88
N ASN A 175 -6.75 20.11 14.86
CA ASN A 175 -7.01 20.99 16.01
C ASN A 175 -7.19 22.45 15.57
N ARG A 176 -6.37 22.93 14.62
CA ARG A 176 -6.48 24.29 14.08
C ARG A 176 -7.83 24.52 13.39
N LEU A 177 -8.28 23.56 12.56
CA LEU A 177 -9.57 23.68 11.87
C LEU A 177 -10.76 23.58 12.83
N ARG A 178 -10.69 22.71 13.85
CA ARG A 178 -11.71 22.64 14.91
C ARG A 178 -11.83 23.95 15.67
N ALA A 179 -10.72 24.61 16.00
CA ALA A 179 -10.74 25.92 16.66
C ALA A 179 -11.36 27.03 15.79
N LEU A 180 -11.51 26.79 14.48
CA LEU A 180 -12.14 27.71 13.51
C LEU A 180 -13.54 27.25 13.07
N ASP A 181 -14.12 26.24 13.75
CA ASP A 181 -15.39 25.60 13.38
C ASP A 181 -15.44 25.12 11.92
N LYS A 182 -14.29 24.65 11.40
CA LYS A 182 -14.16 24.11 10.04
C LYS A 182 -13.99 22.59 10.07
N SER A 183 -14.60 21.92 9.11
CA SER A 183 -14.41 20.49 8.88
C SER A 183 -13.00 20.20 8.37
N PHE A 184 -12.38 19.15 8.92
CA PHE A 184 -11.10 18.64 8.42
C PHE A 184 -11.31 17.88 7.09
N ASN A 185 -10.54 18.24 6.07
CA ASN A 185 -10.45 17.49 4.81
C ASN A 185 -8.96 17.35 4.44
N GLU A 186 -8.46 16.12 4.46
CA GLU A 186 -7.06 15.83 4.15
C GLU A 186 -6.66 16.24 2.73
N GLU A 187 -7.56 16.10 1.76
CA GLU A 187 -7.28 16.41 0.35
C GLU A 187 -7.03 17.89 0.10
N SER A 188 -7.41 18.77 1.04
CA SER A 188 -7.11 20.21 0.96
C SER A 188 -5.61 20.53 1.05
N TYR A 189 -4.80 19.58 1.51
CA TYR A 189 -3.34 19.70 1.60
C TYR A 189 -2.61 19.03 0.44
N TYR A 190 -3.33 18.40 -0.50
CA TYR A 190 -2.69 17.76 -1.64
C TYR A 190 -2.07 18.80 -2.58
N PRO A 191 -0.93 18.48 -3.23
CA PRO A 191 -0.31 19.40 -4.16
C PRO A 191 -1.27 19.71 -5.32
N ASN A 192 -1.29 20.95 -5.78
CA ASN A 192 -2.11 21.29 -6.93
C ASN A 192 -1.49 20.68 -8.21
N CYS A 193 -2.20 19.74 -8.82
CA CYS A 193 -1.78 19.11 -10.07
C CYS A 193 -2.35 19.90 -11.25
N LEU A 194 -1.46 20.49 -12.04
CA LEU A 194 -1.82 21.00 -13.37
C LEU A 194 -2.30 19.80 -14.21
N ASN A 195 -3.45 19.97 -14.86
CA ASN A 195 -3.99 18.97 -15.78
C ASN A 195 -3.06 18.77 -16.98
#